data_AF-A0A8K1FX11-F1
#
_entry.id   AF-A0A8K1FX11-F1
#
_cell.length_a   1.000
_cell.length_b   1.000
_cell.length_c   1.000
_cell.angle_alpha   90.00
_cell.angle_beta   90.00
_cell.angle_gamma   90.00
#
_symmetry.space_group_name_H-M   'P 1'
#
loop_
_entity.id
_entity.type
_entity.pdbx_description
1 polymer ?
#
loop_
_entity_poly.entity_id
_entity_poly.type
_entity_poly.pdbx_seq_one_letter_code
_entity_poly.pdbx_strand_id
1 'polypeptide(L)'
;MEDLRKNALELIERSKALLKEGKREEAINLAKEAFNVFIIYLTYKVNKSTEIPTIPPKVEIVNENDIELIERILKSAIKNNSK
;
A
#
# COMPACT_ATOMS: atom_id res chain seq x y z
N MET A 1 -4.53 -6.54 -12.94
CA MET A 1 -3.56 -6.79 -11.83
C MET A 1 -2.46 -5.74 -11.73
N GLU A 2 -1.98 -5.23 -12.86
CA GLU A 2 -1.22 -3.97 -12.87
C GLU A 2 -2.03 -2.81 -12.27
N ASP A 3 -3.36 -2.92 -12.34
CA ASP A 3 -4.34 -2.00 -11.75
C ASP A 3 -4.29 -1.96 -10.23
N LEU A 4 -4.04 -3.09 -9.53
CA LEU A 4 -3.92 -3.09 -8.07
C LEU A 4 -2.67 -2.34 -7.62
N ARG A 5 -1.56 -2.50 -8.35
CA ARG A 5 -0.30 -1.79 -8.07
C ARG A 5 -0.44 -0.29 -8.32
N LYS A 6 -1.10 0.11 -9.41
CA LYS A 6 -1.39 1.53 -9.73
C LYS A 6 -2.36 2.12 -8.71
N ASN A 7 -3.40 1.38 -8.33
CA ASN A 7 -4.39 1.80 -7.34
C ASN A 7 -3.73 2.04 -5.96
N ALA A 8 -2.92 1.10 -5.47
CA ALA A 8 -2.19 1.28 -4.21
C ALA A 8 -1.27 2.52 -4.21
N LEU A 9 -0.66 2.85 -5.36
CA LEU A 9 0.12 4.08 -5.52
C LEU A 9 -0.75 5.33 -5.47
N GLU A 10 -1.87 5.34 -6.18
CA GLU A 10 -2.77 6.48 -6.21
C GLU A 10 -3.36 6.76 -4.82
N LEU A 11 -3.76 5.72 -4.09
CA LEU A 11 -4.27 5.83 -2.72
C LEU A 11 -3.22 6.43 -1.76
N ILE A 12 -1.95 5.99 -1.84
CA ILE A 12 -0.90 6.53 -0.96
C ILE A 12 -0.53 7.98 -1.32
N GLU A 13 -0.57 8.36 -2.60
CA GLU A 13 -0.36 9.74 -3.03
C GLU A 13 -1.48 10.66 -2.55
N ARG A 14 -2.74 10.22 -2.66
CA ARG A 14 -3.90 10.94 -2.12
C ARG A 14 -3.85 11.03 -0.59
N SER A 15 -3.40 9.99 0.10
CA SER A 15 -3.21 10.01 1.56
C SER A 15 -2.24 11.12 1.97
N LYS A 16 -1.12 11.28 1.25
CA LYS A 16 -0.16 12.37 1.51
C LYS A 16 -0.72 13.75 1.19
N ALA A 17 -1.58 13.88 0.18
CA ALA A 17 -2.26 15.14 -0.08
C ALA A 17 -3.16 15.53 1.10
N LEU A 18 -3.93 14.58 1.63
CA LEU A 18 -4.78 14.78 2.81
C LEU A 18 -3.98 15.18 4.06
N LEU A 19 -2.78 14.61 4.27
CA LEU A 19 -1.89 15.06 5.34
C LEU A 19 -1.51 16.54 5.22
N LYS A 20 -1.18 16.99 4.00
CA LYS A 20 -0.84 18.40 3.73
C LYS A 20 -2.04 19.33 3.95
N GLU A 21 -3.25 18.83 3.77
CA GLU A 21 -4.50 19.53 4.06
C GLU A 21 -4.89 19.49 5.56
N GLY A 22 -4.10 18.82 6.41
CA GLY A 22 -4.40 18.65 7.83
C GLY A 22 -5.47 17.59 8.14
N LYS A 23 -5.97 16.88 7.12
CA LYS A 23 -6.98 15.82 7.24
C LYS A 23 -6.36 14.50 7.67
N ARG A 24 -5.83 14.47 8.88
CA ARG A 24 -4.99 13.37 9.38
C ARG A 24 -5.73 12.03 9.46
N GLU A 25 -6.97 12.03 9.94
CA GLU A 25 -7.74 10.79 10.07
C GLU A 25 -8.07 10.17 8.69
N GLU A 26 -8.52 11.00 7.75
CA GLU A 26 -8.78 10.57 6.37
C GLU A 26 -7.50 10.06 5.70
N ALA A 27 -6.37 10.74 5.91
CA ALA A 27 -5.08 10.31 5.39
C ALA A 27 -4.66 8.93 5.92
N ILE A 28 -4.81 8.69 7.23
CA ILE A 28 -4.50 7.40 7.85
C ILE A 28 -5.40 6.30 7.30
N ASN A 29 -6.71 6.55 7.17
CA ASN A 29 -7.64 5.58 6.62
C ASN A 29 -7.31 5.24 5.16
N LEU A 30 -6.96 6.24 4.36
CA LEU A 30 -6.59 6.05 2.96
C LEU A 30 -5.24 5.33 2.80
N ALA A 31 -4.29 5.58 3.71
CA ALA A 31 -3.04 4.83 3.76
C ALA A 31 -3.26 3.35 4.12
N LYS A 32 -4.22 3.05 5.03
CA LYS A 32 -4.60 1.67 5.37
C LYS A 32 -5.15 0.95 4.15
N GLU A 33 -6.00 1.64 3.38
CA GLU A 33 -6.54 1.10 2.14
C GLU A 33 -5.43 0.84 1.10
N ALA A 34 -4.54 1.82 0.88
CA ALA A 34 -3.40 1.68 -0.02
C ALA A 34 -2.55 0.45 0.32
N PHE A 35 -2.25 0.27 1.61
CA PHE A 35 -1.46 -0.85 2.09
C PHE A 35 -2.18 -2.18 1.92
N ASN A 36 -3.49 -2.25 2.22
CA ASN A 36 -4.29 -3.46 2.00
C ASN A 36 -4.29 -3.89 0.53
N VAL A 37 -4.50 -2.95 -0.39
CA VAL A 37 -4.45 -3.21 -1.84
C VAL A 37 -3.07 -3.72 -2.24
N PHE A 38 -2.00 -3.14 -1.69
CA PHE A 38 -0.63 -3.58 -1.94
C PHE A 38 -0.35 -4.98 -1.42
N ILE A 39 -0.81 -5.34 -0.22
CA ILE A 39 -0.68 -6.69 0.31
C ILE A 39 -1.44 -7.70 -0.55
N ILE A 40 -2.66 -7.38 -1.01
CA ILE A 40 -3.40 -8.24 -1.95
C ILE A 40 -2.59 -8.47 -3.23
N TYR A 41 -1.97 -7.41 -3.77
CA TYR A 41 -1.08 -7.53 -4.93
C TYR A 41 0.11 -8.45 -4.66
N LEU A 42 0.81 -8.27 -3.54
CA LEU A 42 1.95 -9.11 -3.16
C LEU A 42 1.54 -10.57 -2.94
N THR A 43 0.46 -10.79 -2.19
CA THR A 43 -0.11 -12.11 -1.94
C THR A 43 -0.46 -12.81 -3.25
N TYR A 44 -1.13 -12.13 -4.18
CA TYR A 44 -1.42 -12.73 -5.48
C TYR A 44 -0.15 -13.02 -6.29
N LYS A 45 0.83 -12.10 -6.26
CA LYS A 45 2.10 -12.29 -6.97
C LYS A 45 2.86 -13.52 -6.46
N VAL A 46 2.84 -13.75 -5.14
CA VAL A 46 3.50 -14.90 -4.50
C VAL A 46 2.69 -16.19 -4.70
N ASN A 47 1.36 -16.14 -4.55
CA ASN A 47 0.49 -17.32 -4.58
C ASN A 47 -0.01 -17.71 -5.96
N LYS A 48 0.51 -17.11 -7.03
CA LYS A 48 0.23 -17.57 -8.40
C LYS A 48 0.63 -19.05 -8.64
N SER A 49 1.29 -19.70 -7.68
CA SER A 49 1.70 -21.11 -7.76
C SER A 49 1.54 -21.91 -6.46
N THR A 50 0.90 -21.37 -5.42
CA THR A 50 0.72 -22.05 -4.12
C THR A 50 -0.71 -21.93 -3.63
N GLU A 51 -1.38 -23.06 -3.38
CA GLU A 51 -2.79 -23.16 -2.90
C GLU A 51 -2.99 -22.71 -1.44
N ILE A 52 -2.01 -22.01 -0.84
CA ILE A 52 -2.05 -21.65 0.57
C ILE A 52 -2.87 -20.36 0.75
N PRO A 53 -4.02 -20.41 1.45
CA PRO A 53 -4.76 -19.20 1.78
C PRO A 53 -3.91 -18.32 2.68
N THR A 54 -3.54 -17.15 2.16
CA THR A 54 -2.65 -16.21 2.88
C THR A 54 -3.50 -15.15 3.53
N ILE A 55 -3.44 -15.08 4.85
CA ILE A 55 -4.08 -14.02 5.63
C ILE A 55 -3.19 -12.78 5.52
N PRO A 56 -3.70 -11.64 5.01
CA PRO A 56 -2.97 -10.38 5.04
C PRO A 56 -2.53 -10.05 6.47
N PRO A 57 -1.24 -9.72 6.72
CA PRO A 57 -0.84 -9.25 8.04
C PRO A 57 -1.65 -8.01 8.42
N LYS A 58 -2.15 -7.98 9.66
CA LYS A 58 -2.74 -6.75 10.23
C LYS A 58 -1.61 -5.77 10.50
N VAL A 59 -1.52 -4.73 9.68
CA VAL A 59 -0.58 -3.62 9.88
C VAL A 59 -1.38 -2.43 10.41
N GLU A 60 -0.92 -1.89 11.53
CA GLU A 60 -1.50 -0.72 12.15
C GLU A 60 -0.74 0.53 11.67
N ILE A 61 -1.46 1.44 11.03
CA ILE A 61 -0.94 2.75 10.62
C ILE A 61 -1.46 3.75 11.65
N VAL A 62 -0.54 4.37 12.38
CA VAL A 62 -0.84 5.19 13.56
C VAL A 62 -0.41 6.65 13.38
N ASN A 63 0.54 6.92 12.48
CA ASN A 63 1.09 8.26 12.27
C ASN A 63 1.58 8.51 10.83
N GLU A 64 2.10 9.72 10.61
CA GLU A 64 2.53 10.23 9.31
C GLU A 64 3.82 9.56 8.79
N ASN A 65 4.72 9.18 9.70
CA ASN A 65 5.95 8.47 9.32
C ASN A 65 5.65 7.08 8.77
N ASP A 66 4.59 6.42 9.27
CA ASP A 66 4.13 5.13 8.75
C ASP A 66 3.68 5.26 7.28
N ILE A 67 3.02 6.37 6.95
CA ILE A 67 2.54 6.67 5.60
C ILE A 67 3.73 6.87 4.64
N GLU A 68 4.77 7.59 5.07
CA GLU A 68 6.01 7.76 4.29
C GLU A 68 6.77 6.45 4.10
N LEU A 69 6.83 5.61 5.13
CA LEU A 69 7.47 4.29 5.05
C LEU A 69 6.74 3.40 4.03
N ILE A 70 5.41 3.39 4.07
CA ILE A 70 4.58 2.62 3.13
C ILE A 70 4.82 3.09 1.69
N GLU A 71 4.83 4.40 1.44
CA GLU A 71 5.15 4.97 0.12
C GLU A 71 6.53 4.51 -0.36
N ARG A 72 7.56 4.54 0.50
CA ARG A 72 8.92 4.09 0.16
C ARG A 72 8.96 2.62 -0.22
N ILE A 73 8.25 1.76 0.52
CA ILE A 73 8.16 0.32 0.23
C ILE A 73 7.47 0.11 -1.12
N LEU A 74 6.32 0.75 -1.34
CA LEU A 74 5.56 0.71 -2.60
C LEU A 74 6.43 1.11 -3.79
N LYS A 75 7.07 2.29 -3.73
CA LYS A 75 7.94 2.79 -4.80
C LYS A 75 9.14 1.89 -5.05
N SER A 76 9.74 1.32 -4.01
CA SER A 76 10.88 0.41 -4.13
C SER A 76 10.49 -0.94 -4.75
N ALA A 77 9.38 -1.54 -4.31
CA ALA A 77 8.85 -2.76 -4.89
C ALA A 77 8.50 -2.59 -6.38
N ILE A 78 8.10 -1.38 -6.77
CA ILE A 78 7.78 -1.03 -8.15
C ILE A 78 9.04 -0.88 -9.01
N LYS A 79 10.05 -0.16 -8.50
CA LYS A 79 11.32 0.10 -9.21
C LYS A 79 12.17 -1.16 -9.41
N ASN A 80 12.06 -2.14 -8.50
CA ASN A 80 12.77 -3.42 -8.60
C ASN A 80 12.09 -4.44 -9.53
N ASN A 81 10.97 -4.11 -10.19
CA ASN A 81 10.29 -4.99 -11.16
C ASN A 81 10.51 -4.59 -12.63
N SER A 82 11.44 -3.66 -12.89
CA SER A 82 11.84 -3.25 -14.24
C SER A 82 13.28 -3.66 -14.60
N LYS A 83 13.83 -4.67 -13.92
CA LYS A 83 15.13 -5.30 -14.22
C LYS A 83 14.97 -6.80 -14.33
#